data_AF-A0A379PNK9-F1
#
_entry.id   AF-A0A379PNK9-F1
#
_cell.length_a   1.000
_cell.length_b   1.000
_cell.length_c   1.000
_cell.angle_alpha   90.00
_cell.angle_beta   90.00
_cell.angle_gamma   90.00
#
_symmetry.space_group_name_H-M   'P 1'
#
loop_
_entity.id
_entity.type
_entity.pdbx_description
1 polymer ?
#
loop_
_entity_poly.entity_id
_entity_poly.type
_entity_poly.pdbx_seq_one_letter_code
_entity_poly.pdbx_strand_id
1 'polypeptide(L)'
;MLIDSLRMLARRWLTLAAEIRELDDALERLVRHQASALMAAPGIAVGTIAEMLIVLGDNPERIRSEAAFAKLCGVCPIPASSGKTTRHRLNRGGNRRANAALHRVAVVRMRSHPETKAYVHRRTAEGKSLREIRRCLKRYIAREIFNSLRTPTAQSAVSNGP
;
A
#
# COMPACT_ATOMS: atom_id res chain seq x y z
N MET A 1 24.06 -15.83 -37.06
CA MET A 1 23.03 -14.75 -37.03
C MET A 1 21.98 -14.99 -35.95
N LEU A 2 21.09 -15.98 -36.03
CA LEU A 2 20.06 -16.22 -34.99
C LEU A 2 20.62 -16.55 -33.61
N ILE A 3 21.65 -17.42 -33.54
CA ILE A 3 22.30 -17.81 -32.28
C ILE A 3 22.96 -16.61 -31.60
N ASP A 4 23.56 -15.70 -32.37
CA ASP A 4 24.23 -14.51 -31.85
C ASP A 4 23.23 -13.48 -31.31
N SER A 5 22.10 -13.30 -32.00
CA SER A 5 21.00 -12.46 -31.52
C SER A 5 20.38 -13.00 -30.21
N LEU A 6 20.16 -14.32 -30.11
CA LEU A 6 19.67 -14.95 -28.88
C LEU A 6 20.68 -14.80 -27.73
N ARG A 7 21.98 -14.97 -28.01
CA ARG A 7 23.04 -14.79 -27.02
C ARG A 7 23.12 -13.34 -26.53
N MET A 8 22.93 -12.36 -27.41
CA MET A 8 22.89 -10.95 -27.05
C MET A 8 21.69 -10.62 -26.15
N LEU A 9 20.48 -11.12 -26.48
CA LEU A 9 19.29 -10.94 -25.65
C LEU A 9 19.45 -11.60 -24.28
N ALA A 10 19.99 -12.82 -24.22
CA ALA A 10 20.23 -13.53 -22.97
C ALA A 10 21.20 -12.76 -22.05
N ARG A 11 22.29 -12.21 -22.60
CA ARG A 11 23.22 -11.36 -21.84
C ARG A 11 22.54 -10.11 -21.29
N ARG A 12 21.76 -9.41 -22.12
CA ARG A 12 21.04 -8.20 -21.69
C ARG A 12 20.00 -8.52 -20.61
N TRP A 13 19.31 -9.64 -20.72
CA TRP A 13 18.38 -10.10 -19.69
C TRP A 13 19.11 -10.38 -18.36
N LEU A 14 20.26 -11.05 -18.39
CA LEU A 14 21.05 -11.32 -17.19
C LEU A 14 21.53 -10.03 -16.51
N THR A 15 22.00 -9.06 -17.29
CA THR A 15 22.40 -7.74 -16.77
C THR A 15 21.23 -7.01 -16.13
N LEU A 16 20.10 -6.87 -16.84
CA LEU A 16 18.92 -6.19 -16.30
C LEU A 16 18.35 -6.91 -15.07
N ALA A 17 18.40 -8.24 -15.04
CA ALA A 17 17.97 -9.00 -13.87
C ALA A 17 18.88 -8.77 -12.65
N ALA A 18 20.18 -8.54 -12.86
CA ALA A 18 21.11 -8.17 -11.79
C ALA A 18 20.84 -6.74 -11.29
N GLU A 19 20.66 -5.78 -12.19
CA GLU A 19 20.33 -4.39 -11.85
C GLU A 19 19.00 -4.29 -11.08
N ILE A 20 17.98 -5.04 -11.48
CA ILE A 20 16.70 -5.10 -10.75
C ILE A 20 16.91 -5.57 -9.32
N ARG A 21 17.71 -6.64 -9.10
CA ARG A 21 17.99 -7.14 -7.75
C ARG A 21 18.73 -6.11 -6.90
N GLU A 22 19.71 -5.43 -7.48
CA GLU A 22 20.47 -4.40 -6.77
C GLU A 22 19.58 -3.21 -6.35
N LEU A 23 18.69 -2.78 -7.24
CA LEU A 23 17.73 -1.72 -6.95
C LEU A 23 16.66 -2.15 -5.94
N ASP A 24 16.19 -3.39 -6.00
CA ASP A 24 15.26 -3.96 -5.01
C ASP A 24 15.90 -3.99 -3.62
N ASP A 25 17.16 -4.41 -3.51
CA ASP A 25 17.92 -4.42 -2.26
C ASP A 25 18.14 -3.00 -1.71
N ALA A 26 18.45 -2.04 -2.59
CA ALA A 26 18.60 -0.64 -2.21
C ALA A 26 17.28 -0.04 -1.71
N LEU A 27 16.17 -0.32 -2.41
CA LEU A 27 14.84 0.11 -2.01
C LEU A 27 14.44 -0.49 -0.66
N GLU A 28 14.72 -1.78 -0.45
CA GLU A 28 14.44 -2.44 0.83
C GLU A 28 15.19 -1.78 1.99
N ARG A 29 16.48 -1.46 1.82
CA ARG A 29 17.25 -0.74 2.84
C ARG A 29 16.64 0.62 3.18
N LEU A 30 16.31 1.42 2.17
CA LEU A 30 15.70 2.74 2.35
C LEU A 30 14.34 2.66 3.05
N VAL A 31 13.49 1.72 2.63
CA VAL A 31 12.16 1.52 3.20
C VAL A 31 12.24 1.05 4.65
N ARG A 32 13.16 0.12 4.97
CA ARG A 32 13.37 -0.34 6.35
C ARG A 32 13.85 0.77 7.26
N HIS A 33 14.74 1.64 6.77
CA HIS A 33 15.20 2.80 7.52
C HIS A 33 14.06 3.80 7.78
N GLN A 34 13.28 4.13 6.76
CA GLN A 34 12.26 5.18 6.85
C GLN A 34 10.98 4.72 7.57
N ALA A 35 10.59 3.45 7.44
CA ALA A 35 9.28 2.96 7.84
C ALA A 35 9.34 1.57 8.52
N SER A 36 10.29 1.39 9.44
CA SER A 36 10.52 0.13 10.16
C SER A 36 9.27 -0.42 10.84
N ALA A 37 8.49 0.44 11.52
CA ALA A 37 7.24 0.06 12.17
C ALA A 37 6.20 -0.47 11.18
N LEU A 38 6.16 0.09 9.98
CA LEU A 38 5.22 -0.31 8.93
C LEU A 38 5.66 -1.62 8.25
N MET A 39 6.97 -1.86 8.15
CA MET A 39 7.52 -3.14 7.67
C MET A 39 7.18 -4.31 8.59
N ALA A 40 7.02 -4.07 9.90
CA ALA A 40 6.61 -5.10 10.86
C ALA A 40 5.10 -5.43 10.79
N ALA A 41 4.30 -4.59 10.14
CA ALA A 41 2.85 -4.77 10.09
C ALA A 41 2.44 -5.93 9.16
N PRO A 42 1.37 -6.67 9.51
CA PRO A 42 1.01 -7.91 8.83
C PRO A 42 0.68 -7.68 7.35
N GLY A 43 1.32 -8.45 6.47
CA GLY A 43 1.05 -8.43 5.03
C GLY A 43 1.47 -7.15 4.30
N ILE A 44 2.22 -6.26 4.95
CA ILE A 44 2.86 -5.12 4.30
C ILE A 44 4.24 -5.57 3.78
N ALA A 45 4.53 -5.22 2.53
CA ALA A 45 5.80 -5.51 1.88
C ALA A 45 6.47 -4.21 1.40
N VAL A 46 7.76 -4.26 1.09
CA VAL A 46 8.58 -3.13 0.60
C VAL A 46 7.87 -2.36 -0.51
N GLY A 47 7.40 -3.06 -1.55
CA GLY A 47 6.69 -2.44 -2.65
C GLY A 47 5.37 -1.76 -2.26
N THR A 48 4.69 -2.20 -1.20
CA THR A 48 3.52 -1.49 -0.68
C THR A 48 3.96 -0.16 -0.06
N ILE A 49 5.00 -0.17 0.76
CA ILE A 49 5.49 1.04 1.42
C ILE A 49 6.00 2.04 0.40
N ALA A 50 6.79 1.58 -0.58
CA ALA A 50 7.28 2.41 -1.67
C ALA A 50 6.14 3.14 -2.41
N GLU A 51 5.06 2.42 -2.76
CA GLU A 51 3.88 3.03 -3.39
C GLU A 51 3.21 4.07 -2.48
N MET A 52 3.16 3.84 -1.16
CA MET A 52 2.59 4.82 -0.21
C MET A 52 3.47 6.07 -0.09
N LEU A 53 4.79 5.91 -0.05
CA LEU A 53 5.74 7.02 -0.04
C LEU A 53 5.64 7.84 -1.33
N ILE A 54 5.49 7.20 -2.50
CA ILE A 54 5.25 7.89 -3.78
C ILE A 54 3.94 8.69 -3.74
N VAL A 55 2.87 8.16 -3.11
CA VAL A 55 1.59 8.89 -2.98
C VAL A 55 1.71 10.09 -2.05
N LEU A 56 2.51 9.99 -0.99
CA LEU A 56 2.80 11.11 -0.08
C LEU A 56 3.65 12.18 -0.79
N GLY A 57 4.65 11.74 -1.55
CA GLY A 57 5.68 12.60 -2.11
C GLY A 57 6.57 13.21 -1.02
N ASP A 58 7.39 14.18 -1.41
CA ASP A 58 8.40 14.78 -0.53
C ASP A 58 7.83 15.79 0.48
N ASN A 59 6.55 16.15 0.34
CA ASN A 59 5.85 17.14 1.18
C ASN A 59 4.67 16.47 1.94
N PRO A 60 4.94 15.62 2.94
CA PRO A 60 3.92 14.84 3.65
C PRO A 60 2.86 15.71 4.35
N GLU A 61 3.22 16.92 4.78
CA GLU A 61 2.32 17.93 5.36
C GLU A 61 1.20 18.40 4.42
N ARG A 62 1.34 18.16 3.10
CA ARG A 62 0.25 18.37 2.14
C ARG A 62 -0.96 17.50 2.44
N ILE A 63 -0.75 16.30 3.00
CA ILE A 63 -1.84 15.36 3.33
C ILE A 63 -2.31 15.59 4.76
N ARG A 64 -3.25 16.52 4.90
CA ARG A 64 -3.70 17.01 6.22
C ARG A 64 -4.54 16.01 7.03
N SER A 65 -5.12 14.97 6.40
CA SER A 65 -6.00 14.02 7.11
C SER A 65 -5.98 12.60 6.53
N GLU A 66 -6.36 11.63 7.37
CA GLU A 66 -6.56 10.23 6.96
C GLU A 66 -7.56 10.10 5.80
N ALA A 67 -8.58 10.98 5.76
CA ALA A 67 -9.58 10.99 4.71
C ALA A 67 -9.00 11.47 3.37
N ALA A 68 -8.13 12.49 3.41
CA ALA A 68 -7.40 12.95 2.23
C ALA A 68 -6.47 11.85 1.69
N PHE A 69 -5.74 11.17 2.57
CA PHE A 69 -4.90 10.02 2.19
C PHE A 69 -5.70 8.89 1.54
N ALA A 70 -6.83 8.50 2.14
CA ALA A 70 -7.72 7.49 1.57
C ALA A 70 -8.31 7.90 0.22
N LYS A 71 -8.57 9.21 0.01
CA LYS A 71 -9.03 9.74 -1.27
C LYS A 71 -7.94 9.62 -2.34
N LEU A 72 -6.69 9.96 -2.00
CA LEU A 72 -5.53 9.80 -2.88
C LEU A 72 -5.26 8.34 -3.24
N CYS A 73 -5.39 7.42 -2.27
CA CYS A 73 -5.28 5.98 -2.52
C CYS A 73 -6.50 5.35 -3.23
N GLY A 74 -7.55 6.14 -3.51
CA GLY A 74 -8.78 5.66 -4.14
C GLY A 74 -9.59 4.67 -3.29
N VAL A 75 -9.42 4.68 -1.98
CA VAL A 75 -10.10 3.79 -1.02
C VAL A 75 -11.10 4.53 -0.14
N CYS A 76 -11.32 5.83 -0.37
CA CYS A 76 -12.38 6.55 0.31
C CYS A 76 -13.76 6.06 -0.17
N PRO A 77 -14.72 5.86 0.75
CA PRO A 77 -16.10 5.62 0.38
C PRO A 77 -16.66 6.89 -0.26
N ILE A 78 -17.27 6.79 -1.45
CA ILE A 78 -17.99 7.90 -2.07
C ILE A 78 -19.48 7.63 -1.92
N PRO A 79 -20.24 8.51 -1.24
CA PRO A 79 -21.69 8.33 -1.14
C PRO A 79 -22.31 8.33 -2.53
N ALA A 80 -23.20 7.38 -2.77
CA ALA A 80 -23.97 7.23 -4.00
C ALA A 80 -25.41 6.93 -3.60
N SER A 81 -26.00 7.89 -2.89
CA SER A 81 -27.33 7.79 -2.30
C SER A 81 -28.12 9.04 -2.67
N SER A 82 -29.34 8.87 -3.17
CA SER A 82 -30.30 9.98 -3.43
C SER A 82 -31.54 9.90 -2.53
N GLY A 83 -31.45 9.23 -1.37
CA GLY A 83 -32.60 8.97 -0.48
C GLY A 83 -32.29 7.97 0.65
N LYS A 84 -33.26 7.11 1.00
CA LYS A 84 -33.24 6.15 2.14
C LYS A 84 -32.20 5.02 2.10
N THR A 85 -31.51 4.79 0.97
CA THR A 85 -30.52 3.71 0.85
C THR A 85 -29.09 4.25 0.92
N THR A 86 -28.31 3.84 1.93
CA THR A 86 -26.90 4.17 2.03
C THR A 86 -26.05 3.26 1.13
N ARG A 87 -25.78 3.70 -0.11
CA ARG A 87 -24.84 2.99 -1.00
C ARG A 87 -23.57 3.81 -1.18
N HIS A 88 -22.45 3.11 -1.34
CA HIS A 88 -21.16 3.71 -1.61
C HIS A 88 -20.60 3.23 -2.95
N ARG A 89 -20.27 4.17 -3.84
CA ARG A 89 -19.61 3.86 -5.12
C ARG A 89 -18.09 3.80 -4.94
N LEU A 90 -17.44 3.14 -5.90
CA LEU A 90 -15.99 3.06 -5.98
C LEU A 90 -15.38 4.41 -6.37
N ASN A 91 -14.34 4.85 -5.67
CA ASN A 91 -13.50 5.95 -6.13
C ASN A 91 -12.59 5.50 -7.28
N ARG A 92 -12.80 6.08 -8.47
CA ARG A 92 -11.99 5.80 -9.68
C ARG A 92 -10.85 6.79 -9.90
N GLY A 93 -10.80 7.90 -9.18
CA GLY A 93 -9.87 9.01 -9.39
C GLY A 93 -8.61 8.99 -8.51
N GLY A 94 -8.46 8.02 -7.61
CA GLY A 94 -7.23 7.85 -6.83
C GLY A 94 -6.13 7.08 -7.56
N ASN A 95 -4.93 7.05 -6.98
CA ASN A 95 -3.78 6.29 -7.47
C ASN A 95 -4.10 4.79 -7.51
N ARG A 96 -4.06 4.21 -8.72
CA ARG A 96 -4.41 2.81 -8.97
C ARG A 96 -3.38 1.83 -8.43
N ARG A 97 -2.10 2.19 -8.42
CA ARG A 97 -1.03 1.34 -7.87
C ARG A 97 -1.14 1.26 -6.35
N ALA A 98 -1.35 2.39 -5.68
CA ALA A 98 -1.62 2.43 -4.23
C ALA A 98 -2.88 1.62 -3.86
N ASN A 99 -3.95 1.77 -4.65
CA ASN A 99 -5.18 1.00 -4.48
C ASN A 99 -4.97 -0.51 -4.60
N ALA A 100 -4.14 -0.93 -5.56
CA ALA A 100 -3.77 -2.32 -5.79
C ALA A 100 -2.86 -2.86 -4.67
N ALA A 101 -1.90 -2.06 -4.19
CA ALA A 101 -1.06 -2.40 -3.05
C ALA A 101 -1.92 -2.67 -1.80
N LEU A 102 -2.83 -1.76 -1.45
CA LEU A 102 -3.79 -1.94 -0.35
C LEU A 102 -4.68 -3.18 -0.55
N HIS A 103 -5.04 -3.50 -1.80
CA HIS A 103 -5.80 -4.72 -2.10
C HIS A 103 -4.98 -5.99 -1.81
N ARG A 104 -3.70 -6.03 -2.19
CA ARG A 104 -2.80 -7.16 -1.90
C ARG A 104 -2.65 -7.36 -0.40
N VAL A 105 -2.39 -6.28 0.36
CA VAL A 105 -2.33 -6.35 1.83
C VAL A 105 -3.64 -6.93 2.40
N ALA A 106 -4.79 -6.45 1.93
CA ALA A 106 -6.09 -6.97 2.39
C ALA A 106 -6.26 -8.47 2.07
N VAL A 107 -5.89 -8.93 0.88
CA VAL A 107 -5.95 -10.36 0.50
C VAL A 107 -5.07 -11.20 1.43
N VAL A 108 -3.82 -10.77 1.65
CA VAL A 108 -2.87 -11.48 2.51
C VAL A 108 -3.41 -11.54 3.93
N ARG A 109 -3.83 -10.41 4.52
CA ARG A 109 -4.38 -10.36 5.87
C ARG A 109 -5.63 -11.24 6.03
N MET A 110 -6.53 -11.26 5.05
CA MET A 110 -7.70 -12.14 5.07
C MET A 110 -7.31 -13.63 5.09
N ARG A 111 -6.18 -14.00 4.49
CA ARG A 111 -5.71 -15.39 4.45
C ARG A 111 -4.91 -15.80 5.68
N SER A 112 -4.08 -14.92 6.24
CA SER A 112 -3.11 -15.30 7.28
C SER A 112 -3.24 -14.55 8.60
N HIS A 113 -3.90 -13.39 8.67
CA HIS A 113 -3.95 -12.57 9.88
C HIS A 113 -5.18 -12.90 10.76
N PRO A 114 -5.00 -13.42 11.98
CA PRO A 114 -6.12 -13.89 12.83
C PRO A 114 -7.18 -12.81 13.12
N GLU A 115 -6.77 -11.60 13.48
CA GLU A 115 -7.71 -10.52 13.78
C GLU A 115 -8.51 -10.08 12.55
N THR A 116 -7.88 -10.09 11.37
CA THR A 116 -8.58 -9.78 10.12
C THR A 116 -9.58 -10.87 9.76
N LYS A 117 -9.26 -12.15 10.02
CA LYS A 117 -10.23 -13.24 9.86
C LYS A 117 -11.42 -13.05 10.78
N ALA A 118 -11.18 -12.79 12.07
CA ALA A 118 -12.25 -12.51 13.04
C ALA A 118 -13.13 -11.33 12.60
N TYR A 119 -12.52 -10.25 12.11
CA TYR A 119 -13.25 -9.12 11.53
C TYR A 119 -14.11 -9.51 10.33
N VAL A 120 -13.57 -10.31 9.40
CA VAL A 120 -14.30 -10.79 8.22
C VAL A 120 -15.49 -11.64 8.66
N HIS A 121 -15.30 -12.58 9.58
CA HIS A 121 -16.39 -13.41 10.11
C HIS A 121 -17.50 -12.57 10.74
N ARG A 122 -17.15 -11.65 11.64
CA ARG A 122 -18.12 -10.74 12.26
C ARG A 122 -18.91 -9.94 11.22
N ARG A 123 -18.24 -9.35 10.23
CA ARG A 123 -18.91 -8.55 9.20
C ARG A 123 -19.73 -9.36 8.21
N THR A 124 -19.36 -10.63 8.01
CA THR A 124 -20.16 -11.56 7.21
C THR A 124 -21.44 -11.91 7.95
N ALA A 125 -21.39 -12.12 9.27
CA ALA A 125 -22.57 -12.33 10.11
C ALA A 125 -23.50 -11.10 10.15
N GLU A 126 -22.96 -9.89 10.02
CA GLU A 126 -23.74 -8.64 9.84
C GLU A 126 -24.37 -8.50 8.44
N GLY A 127 -24.25 -9.50 7.56
CA GLY A 127 -24.86 -9.50 6.23
C GLY A 127 -24.07 -8.75 5.15
N LYS A 128 -22.82 -8.34 5.41
CA LYS A 128 -22.00 -7.63 4.41
C LYS A 128 -21.42 -8.59 3.38
N SER A 129 -21.44 -8.19 2.12
CA SER A 129 -20.75 -8.92 1.07
C SER A 129 -19.24 -8.85 1.26
N LEU A 130 -18.52 -9.88 0.79
CA LEU A 130 -17.05 -9.89 0.80
C LEU A 130 -16.44 -8.65 0.09
N ARG A 131 -17.13 -8.10 -0.92
CA ARG A 131 -16.69 -6.88 -1.62
C ARG A 131 -16.76 -5.66 -0.70
N GLU A 132 -17.80 -5.53 0.12
CA GLU A 132 -17.93 -4.45 1.10
C GLU A 132 -16.95 -4.60 2.25
N ILE A 133 -16.78 -5.82 2.77
CA ILE A 133 -15.79 -6.12 3.81
C ILE A 133 -14.39 -5.73 3.34
N ARG A 134 -14.02 -6.10 2.11
CA ARG A 134 -12.73 -5.75 1.53
C ARG A 134 -12.54 -4.24 1.36
N ARG A 135 -13.59 -3.49 1.02
CA ARG A 135 -13.54 -2.02 0.98
C ARG A 135 -13.28 -1.43 2.37
N CYS A 136 -13.97 -1.93 3.40
CA CYS A 136 -13.72 -1.54 4.79
C CYS A 136 -12.28 -1.84 5.22
N LEU A 137 -11.77 -3.05 4.91
CA LEU A 137 -10.40 -3.44 5.23
C LEU A 137 -9.38 -2.53 4.56
N LYS A 138 -9.54 -2.24 3.26
CA LYS A 138 -8.64 -1.31 2.56
C LYS A 138 -8.64 0.09 3.17
N ARG A 139 -9.78 0.59 3.63
CA ARG A 139 -9.87 1.88 4.32
C ARG A 139 -9.18 1.85 5.68
N TYR A 140 -9.31 0.75 6.42
CA TYR A 140 -8.62 0.53 7.70
C TYR A 140 -7.10 0.46 7.52
N ILE A 141 -6.63 -0.33 6.55
CA ILE A 141 -5.20 -0.45 6.23
C ILE A 141 -4.62 0.91 5.81
N ALA A 142 -5.33 1.68 4.98
CA ALA A 142 -4.88 3.01 4.61
C ALA A 142 -4.79 3.98 5.80
N ARG A 143 -5.67 3.83 6.79
CA ARG A 143 -5.59 4.60 8.05
C ARG A 143 -4.38 4.18 8.88
N GLU A 144 -4.18 2.88 9.06
CA GLU A 144 -3.03 2.33 9.77
C GLU A 144 -1.72 2.83 9.17
N ILE A 145 -1.55 2.70 7.85
CA ILE A 145 -0.39 3.22 7.11
C ILE A 145 -0.20 4.72 7.35
N PHE A 146 -1.26 5.52 7.19
CA PHE A 146 -1.16 6.97 7.38
C PHE A 146 -0.70 7.35 8.78
N ASN A 147 -1.22 6.66 9.80
CA ASN A 147 -0.85 6.92 11.19
C ASN A 147 0.60 6.51 11.45
N SER A 148 1.03 5.34 10.98
CA SER A 148 2.43 4.90 11.08
C SER A 148 3.41 5.84 10.38
N LEU A 149 3.02 6.45 9.25
CA LEU A 149 3.89 7.38 8.50
C LEU A 149 3.91 8.80 9.10
N ARG A 150 2.91 9.16 9.92
CA ARG A 150 2.86 10.46 10.62
C ARG A 150 3.43 10.42 12.02
N THR A 151 3.47 9.26 12.66
CA THR A 151 4.20 9.10 13.92
C THR A 151 5.69 9.25 13.60
N PRO A 152 6.36 10.29 14.13
CA PRO A 152 7.80 10.42 13.93
C PRO A 152 8.45 9.17 14.51
N THR A 153 9.14 8.40 13.67
CA THR A 153 10.12 7.43 14.16
C THR A 153 11.13 8.24 14.95
N ALA A 154 11.35 7.90 16.23
CA ALA A 154 12.30 8.57 17.14
C ALA A 154 13.76 8.58 16.64
N GLN A 155 14.02 8.11 15.42
CA GLN A 155 15.33 8.00 14.78
C GLN A 155 15.60 9.06 13.70
N SER A 156 14.64 9.92 13.34
CA SER A 156 14.88 11.04 12.41
C SER A 156 15.61 12.23 13.05
N ALA A 157 16.12 12.08 14.28
CA ALA A 157 16.89 13.09 15.00
C ALA A 157 18.41 12.95 14.82
N VAL A 158 18.89 12.43 13.69
CA VAL A 158 20.28 12.51 13.23
C VAL A 158 20.19 12.38 11.70
N SER A 159 20.50 13.34 10.84
CA SER A 159 21.56 14.33 10.83
C SER A 159 21.11 15.61 10.11
N ASN A 160 21.10 16.73 10.84
CA ASN A 160 21.44 18.00 10.22
C ASN A 160 22.97 18.13 10.22
N GLY A 161 23.53 18.44 9.05
CA GLY A 161 24.73 19.29 8.95
C GLY A 161 25.82 18.78 8.00
N PRO A 162 26.61 19.69 7.38
CA PRO A 162 26.44 21.14 7.30
C PRO A 162 25.57 21.59 6.10
#